data_AF-A0ABD3CGF7-F1
#
_entry.id   AF-A0ABD3CGF7-F1
#
_cell.length_a   1.000
_cell.length_b   1.000
_cell.length_c   1.000
_cell.angle_alpha   90.00
_cell.angle_beta   90.00
_cell.angle_gamma   90.00
#
_symmetry.space_group_name_H-M   'P 1'
#
loop_
_entity.id
_entity.type
_entity.pdbx_description
1 polymer ?
#
loop_
_entity_poly.entity_id
_entity_poly.type
_entity_poly.pdbx_seq_one_letter_code
_entity_poly.pdbx_strand_id
1 'polypeptide(L)'
;MGNICDGNTNIKIIQRALANEVAVGRVFTERAYAQARNNILSLNIFSSPQFKVEPDDENGSITAEILLQEKQRIWSDVKTDWNIYPGRFGIPTIDLLRPGATIECGHCNIKGLGRSLKGAMKVAYLFDPEDDIDFNFDYTHP
;
A
#
# COMPACT_ATOMS: atom_id res chain seq x y z
N MET A 1 -28.82 10.29 -2.85
CA MET A 1 -28.46 8.87 -2.66
C MET A 1 -27.25 8.83 -1.75
N GLY A 2 -27.35 8.15 -0.61
CA GLY A 2 -26.31 8.19 0.43
C GLY A 2 -25.06 7.44 -0.01
N ASN A 3 -23.88 7.91 0.43
CA ASN A 3 -22.62 7.20 0.26
C ASN A 3 -22.77 5.78 0.84
N ILE A 4 -22.95 4.77 -0.01
CA ILE A 4 -22.94 3.38 0.40
C ILE A 4 -21.47 3.01 0.59
N CYS A 5 -20.96 3.18 1.81
CA CYS A 5 -19.67 2.66 2.18
C CYS A 5 -19.83 1.20 2.62
N ASP A 6 -19.56 0.27 1.70
CA ASP A 6 -19.38 -1.14 2.03
C ASP A 6 -17.88 -1.43 2.15
N GLY A 7 -17.36 -1.40 3.37
CA GLY A 7 -15.93 -1.48 3.66
C GLY A 7 -15.62 -1.29 5.14
N ASN A 8 -14.40 -1.65 5.57
CA ASN A 8 -13.98 -1.52 6.97
C ASN A 8 -13.26 -0.20 7.24
N THR A 9 -12.83 0.51 6.19
CA THR A 9 -12.20 1.81 6.30
C THR A 9 -13.18 2.83 6.82
N ASN A 10 -12.78 3.58 7.85
CA ASN A 10 -13.63 4.63 8.38
C ASN A 10 -13.85 5.73 7.34
N ILE A 11 -15.11 6.06 7.07
CA ILE A 11 -15.50 7.09 6.10
C ILE A 11 -14.84 8.46 6.40
N LYS A 12 -14.54 8.75 7.67
CA LYS A 12 -13.88 10.00 8.07
C LYS A 12 -12.47 10.15 7.48
N ILE A 13 -11.76 9.05 7.23
CA ILE A 13 -10.43 9.08 6.60
C ILE A 13 -10.57 9.47 5.13
N ILE A 14 -11.56 8.90 4.46
CA ILE A 14 -11.88 9.21 3.06
C ILE A 14 -12.31 10.67 2.94
N GLN A 15 -13.21 11.14 3.82
CA GLN A 15 -13.67 12.52 3.86
C GLN A 15 -12.53 13.51 4.13
N ARG A 16 -11.60 13.18 5.05
CA ARG A 16 -10.40 14.01 5.29
C ARG A 16 -9.51 14.10 4.06
N ALA A 17 -9.35 13.02 3.30
CA ALA A 17 -8.53 13.00 2.09
C ALA A 17 -9.16 13.77 0.91
N LEU A 18 -10.49 13.80 0.81
CA LEU A 18 -11.22 14.47 -0.25
C LEU A 18 -11.13 16.01 -0.23
N ALA A 19 -10.64 16.60 0.87
CA ALA A 19 -10.61 18.04 1.13
C ALA A 19 -12.01 18.69 1.13
N ASN A 20 -12.18 19.78 1.89
CA ASN A 20 -13.47 20.47 2.01
C ASN A 20 -13.97 21.08 0.69
N GLU A 21 -13.09 21.22 -0.31
CA GLU A 21 -13.39 21.83 -1.60
C GLU A 21 -14.15 20.90 -2.56
N VAL A 22 -14.01 19.58 -2.39
CA VAL A 22 -14.73 18.56 -3.19
C VAL A 22 -15.98 18.05 -2.44
N ALA A 23 -16.42 18.79 -1.41
CA ALA A 23 -17.62 18.45 -0.66
C ALA A 23 -18.89 18.73 -1.47
N VAL A 24 -19.94 17.94 -1.20
CA VAL A 24 -21.26 18.09 -1.82
C VAL A 24 -21.78 19.52 -1.60
N GLY A 25 -22.26 20.16 -2.68
CA GLY A 25 -22.79 21.52 -2.66
C GLY A 25 -21.76 22.63 -2.84
N ARG A 26 -20.50 22.31 -3.10
CA ARG A 26 -19.46 23.30 -3.47
C ARG A 26 -19.21 23.34 -4.96
N VAL A 27 -18.60 24.45 -5.40
CA VAL A 27 -18.18 24.63 -6.79
C VAL A 27 -17.08 23.62 -7.11
N PHE A 28 -17.34 22.76 -8.08
CA PHE A 28 -16.36 21.81 -8.57
C PHE A 28 -15.19 22.54 -9.22
N THR A 29 -13.98 22.23 -8.76
CA THR A 29 -12.73 22.73 -9.36
C THR A 29 -11.86 21.53 -9.72
N GLU A 30 -11.43 21.45 -10.97
CA GLU A 30 -10.60 20.34 -11.46
C GLU A 30 -9.30 20.18 -10.65
N ARG A 31 -8.69 21.29 -10.22
CA ARG A 31 -7.50 21.29 -9.36
C ARG A 31 -7.76 20.65 -8.00
N ALA A 32 -8.86 21.00 -7.36
CA ALA A 32 -9.25 20.43 -6.07
C ALA A 32 -9.54 18.93 -6.20
N TYR A 33 -10.18 18.53 -7.30
CA TYR A 33 -10.43 17.12 -7.60
C TYR A 33 -9.14 16.33 -7.84
N ALA A 34 -8.19 16.89 -8.60
CA ALA A 34 -6.88 16.29 -8.82
C ALA A 34 -6.09 16.14 -7.50
N GLN A 35 -6.17 17.13 -6.62
CA GLN A 35 -5.55 17.07 -5.29
C GLN A 35 -6.21 16.01 -4.41
N ALA A 36 -7.55 15.94 -4.38
CA ALA A 36 -8.29 14.92 -3.65
C ALA A 36 -7.94 13.50 -4.14
N ARG A 37 -7.80 13.31 -5.45
CA ARG A 37 -7.31 12.06 -6.06
C ARG A 37 -5.92 11.69 -5.54
N ASN A 38 -4.98 12.65 -5.56
CA ASN A 38 -3.62 12.42 -5.07
C ASN A 38 -3.61 12.07 -3.58
N ASN A 39 -4.42 12.75 -2.77
CA ASN A 39 -4.57 12.46 -1.34
C ASN A 39 -5.09 11.04 -1.12
N ILE A 40 -6.13 10.60 -1.85
CA ILE A 40 -6.64 9.23 -1.73
C ILE A 40 -5.59 8.20 -2.14
N LEU A 41 -4.85 8.44 -3.23
CA LEU A 41 -3.77 7.56 -3.66
C LEU A 41 -2.66 7.47 -2.62
N SER A 42 -2.34 8.59 -1.96
CA SER A 42 -1.31 8.66 -0.92
C SER A 42 -1.64 7.85 0.34
N LEU A 43 -2.94 7.61 0.62
CA LEU A 43 -3.35 6.76 1.74
C LEU A 43 -2.87 5.32 1.59
N ASN A 44 -2.61 4.87 0.35
CA ASN A 44 -2.09 3.53 0.04
C ASN A 44 -2.92 2.34 0.62
N ILE A 45 -4.17 2.58 1.03
CA ILE A 45 -5.09 1.56 1.59
C ILE A 45 -6.03 0.96 0.53
N PHE A 46 -6.08 1.52 -0.67
CA PHE A 46 -6.98 1.10 -1.76
C PHE A 46 -6.19 0.50 -2.94
N SER A 47 -6.66 -0.62 -3.50
CA SER A 47 -5.98 -1.36 -4.57
C SER A 47 -6.20 -0.72 -5.94
N SER A 48 -7.45 -0.38 -6.25
CA SER A 48 -7.87 0.18 -7.53
C SER A 48 -8.94 1.25 -7.34
N PRO A 49 -8.56 2.48 -6.96
CA PRO A 49 -9.51 3.57 -6.85
C PRO A 49 -9.89 4.07 -8.26
N GLN A 50 -11.19 4.06 -8.56
CA GLN A 50 -11.74 4.58 -9.81
C GLN A 50 -12.43 5.92 -9.54
N PHE A 51 -12.24 6.84 -10.47
CA PHE A 51 -12.68 8.22 -10.37
C PHE A 51 -13.48 8.54 -11.63
N LYS A 52 -14.75 8.86 -11.48
CA LYS A 52 -15.63 9.29 -12.57
C LYS A 52 -16.22 10.65 -12.24
N VAL A 53 -16.33 11.49 -13.25
CA VAL A 53 -16.98 12.80 -13.16
C VAL A 53 -17.96 12.87 -14.30
N GLU A 54 -19.24 12.97 -13.96
CA GLU A 54 -20.33 13.04 -14.92
C GLU A 54 -21.08 14.36 -14.72
N PRO A 55 -21.20 15.20 -15.76
CA PRO A 55 -22.08 16.35 -15.70
C PRO A 55 -23.54 15.87 -15.67
N ASP A 56 -24.34 16.49 -14.82
CA ASP A 56 -25.78 16.25 -14.72
C ASP A 56 -26.50 17.34 -15.55
N ASP A 57 -26.97 16.93 -16.72
CA ASP A 57 -27.59 17.81 -17.71
C ASP A 57 -28.93 18.41 -17.24
N GLU A 58 -29.61 17.79 -16.25
CA GLU A 58 -30.91 18.26 -15.78
C GLU A 58 -30.80 19.43 -14.79
N ASN A 59 -29.79 19.43 -13.93
CA ASN A 59 -29.64 20.42 -12.86
C ASN A 59 -28.40 21.32 -13.01
N GLY A 60 -27.60 21.13 -14.06
CA GLY A 60 -26.30 21.81 -14.21
C GLY A 60 -25.32 21.46 -13.09
N SER A 61 -25.54 20.31 -12.44
CA SER A 61 -24.72 19.83 -11.33
C SER A 61 -23.59 18.93 -11.85
N ILE A 62 -22.56 18.71 -11.05
CA ILE A 62 -21.48 17.77 -11.40
C ILE A 62 -21.49 16.66 -10.36
N THR A 63 -21.68 15.43 -10.82
CA THR A 63 -21.62 14.24 -9.97
C THR A 63 -20.23 13.63 -10.09
N ALA A 64 -19.49 13.61 -8.99
CA ALA A 64 -18.20 12.92 -8.90
C ALA A 64 -18.38 11.60 -8.15
N GLU A 65 -18.26 10.49 -8.87
CA GLU A 65 -18.29 9.15 -8.29
C GLU A 65 -16.88 8.65 -8.03
N ILE A 66 -16.67 8.10 -6.84
CA ILE A 66 -15.38 7.56 -6.42
C ILE A 66 -15.61 6.14 -5.92
N LEU A 67 -15.15 5.16 -6.69
CA LEU A 67 -15.23 3.74 -6.34
C LEU A 67 -13.91 3.33 -5.72
N LEU A 68 -13.95 2.89 -4.46
CA LEU A 68 -12.77 2.53 -3.68
C LEU A 68 -12.81 1.05 -3.34
N GLN A 69 -11.82 0.30 -3.80
CA GLN A 69 -11.61 -1.08 -3.42
C GLN A 69 -10.47 -1.18 -2.40
N GLU A 70 -10.72 -1.75 -1.22
CA GLU A 70 -9.69 -1.92 -0.19
C GLU A 70 -8.60 -2.91 -0.62
N LYS A 71 -7.35 -2.62 -0.24
CA LYS A 71 -6.25 -3.60 -0.36
C LYS A 71 -6.42 -4.74 0.64
N GLN A 72 -5.71 -5.84 0.35
CA GLN A 72 -5.54 -6.93 1.30
C GLN A 72 -4.93 -6.41 2.61
N ARG A 73 -5.62 -6.67 3.73
CA ARG A 73 -5.25 -6.12 5.04
C ARG A 73 -4.10 -6.84 5.70
N ILE A 74 -3.98 -8.15 5.51
CA ILE A 74 -2.92 -8.96 6.10
C ILE A 74 -2.21 -9.66 4.96
N TRP A 75 -0.91 -9.48 4.86
CA TRP A 75 -0.09 -10.05 3.81
C TRP A 75 1.24 -10.55 4.36
N SER A 76 1.84 -11.47 3.62
CA SER A 76 3.15 -12.02 3.89
C SER A 76 3.81 -12.38 2.57
N ASP A 77 5.02 -11.90 2.36
CA ASP A 77 5.86 -12.22 1.22
C ASP A 77 7.14 -12.89 1.70
N VAL A 78 7.53 -13.96 1.00
CA VAL A 78 8.78 -14.68 1.27
C VAL A 78 9.58 -14.69 -0.02
N LYS A 79 10.83 -14.23 0.05
CA LYS A 79 11.79 -14.25 -1.04
C LYS A 79 12.98 -15.09 -0.63
N THR A 80 13.47 -15.92 -1.53
CA THR A 80 14.66 -16.75 -1.32
C THR A 80 15.65 -16.46 -2.44
N ASP A 81 16.87 -16.14 -2.06
CA ASP A 81 17.96 -15.80 -2.98
C ASP A 81 19.05 -16.87 -2.91
N TRP A 82 19.69 -17.20 -4.03
CA TRP A 82 20.74 -18.21 -4.10
C TRP A 82 22.00 -17.61 -4.71
N ASN A 83 23.08 -17.52 -3.93
CA ASN A 83 24.36 -17.01 -4.41
C ASN A 83 25.35 -18.15 -4.65
N ILE A 84 26.02 -18.11 -5.82
CA ILE A 84 27.08 -19.05 -6.21
C ILE A 84 28.39 -18.28 -6.29
N TYR A 85 29.36 -18.68 -5.46
CA TYR A 85 30.69 -18.07 -5.46
C TYR A 85 31.66 -18.94 -6.27
N PRO A 86 32.47 -18.35 -7.18
CA PRO A 86 33.54 -19.08 -7.84
C PRO A 86 34.62 -19.47 -6.82
N GLY A 87 35.11 -20.71 -6.91
CA GLY A 87 36.16 -21.24 -6.04
C GLY A 87 37.51 -20.48 -6.15
N ARG A 88 38.44 -20.79 -5.24
CA ARG A 88 39.81 -20.27 -5.32
C ARG A 88 40.49 -20.78 -6.60
N PHE A 89 41.30 -19.92 -7.23
CA PHE A 89 42.12 -20.20 -8.43
C PHE A 89 41.45 -20.13 -9.81
N GLY A 90 40.25 -19.53 -9.95
CA GLY A 90 39.67 -19.29 -11.29
C GLY A 90 39.21 -20.57 -12.02
N ILE A 91 39.19 -21.70 -11.31
CA ILE A 91 38.54 -22.94 -11.74
C ILE A 91 37.07 -22.82 -11.33
N PRO A 92 36.11 -23.11 -12.22
CA PRO A 92 34.68 -23.04 -11.91
C PRO A 92 34.28 -24.20 -11.00
N THR A 93 34.70 -24.16 -9.75
CA THR A 93 34.24 -25.05 -8.68
C THR A 93 32.99 -24.42 -8.07
N ILE A 94 31.87 -25.13 -8.10
CA ILE A 94 30.62 -24.74 -7.43
C ILE A 94 30.80 -25.09 -5.94
N ASP A 95 31.52 -24.25 -5.21
CA ASP A 95 32.04 -24.66 -3.89
C ASP A 95 31.27 -24.05 -2.71
N LEU A 96 30.37 -23.08 -2.94
CA LEU A 96 29.54 -22.57 -1.85
C LEU A 96 28.20 -21.98 -2.32
N LEU A 97 27.14 -22.78 -2.17
CA LEU A 97 25.75 -22.35 -2.31
C LEU A 97 25.34 -21.64 -1.00
N ARG A 98 25.08 -20.34 -1.07
CA ARG A 98 24.57 -19.57 0.07
C ARG A 98 23.13 -19.14 -0.18
N PRO A 99 22.14 -19.91 0.30
CA PRO A 99 20.76 -19.47 0.25
C PRO A 99 20.51 -18.41 1.33
N GLY A 100 19.94 -17.28 0.90
CA GLY A 100 19.39 -16.26 1.77
C GLY A 100 17.86 -16.26 1.70
N ALA A 101 17.22 -15.67 2.70
CA ALA A 101 15.78 -15.48 2.71
C ALA A 101 15.40 -14.10 3.25
N THR A 102 14.36 -13.51 2.69
CA THR A 102 13.71 -12.31 3.21
C THR A 102 12.24 -12.61 3.41
N ILE A 103 11.77 -12.45 4.64
CA ILE A 103 10.37 -12.60 5.03
C ILE A 103 9.85 -11.20 5.35
N GLU A 104 8.86 -10.74 4.61
CA GLU A 104 8.14 -9.52 4.90
C GLU A 104 6.70 -9.87 5.26
N CYS A 105 6.16 -9.24 6.29
CA CYS A 105 4.76 -9.37 6.64
C CYS A 105 4.19 -8.02 7.03
N GLY A 106 2.88 -7.85 6.86
CA GLY A 106 2.27 -6.60 7.22
C GLY A 106 0.78 -6.68 7.48
N HIS A 107 0.32 -5.76 8.31
CA HIS A 107 -1.08 -5.51 8.56
C HIS A 107 -1.41 -4.05 8.23
N CYS A 108 -2.17 -3.84 7.16
CA CYS A 108 -2.64 -2.55 6.69
C CYS A 108 -4.06 -2.24 7.19
N ASN A 109 -4.34 -0.95 7.36
CA ASN A 109 -5.65 -0.41 7.72
C ASN A 109 -6.26 -1.04 9.00
N ILE A 110 -5.45 -1.08 10.07
CA ILE A 110 -5.83 -1.67 11.36
C ILE A 110 -7.07 -0.95 11.89
N LYS A 111 -8.13 -1.72 12.18
CA LYS A 111 -9.44 -1.21 12.64
C LYS A 111 -10.07 -0.16 11.71
N GLY A 112 -9.68 -0.11 10.44
CA GLY A 112 -10.21 0.90 9.51
C GLY A 112 -9.67 2.31 9.73
N LEU A 113 -8.59 2.45 10.50
CA LEU A 113 -8.04 3.75 10.92
C LEU A 113 -6.85 4.22 10.06
N GLY A 114 -6.55 3.57 8.94
CA GLY A 114 -5.40 3.91 8.09
C GLY A 114 -4.04 3.62 8.72
N ARG A 115 -4.00 2.96 9.89
CA ARG A 115 -2.77 2.54 10.58
C ARG A 115 -2.20 1.31 9.90
N SER A 116 -0.88 1.24 9.78
CA SER A 116 -0.19 0.07 9.23
C SER A 116 0.95 -0.40 10.11
N LEU A 117 1.19 -1.70 10.05
CA LEU A 117 2.30 -2.38 10.68
C LEU A 117 3.02 -3.22 9.63
N LYS A 118 4.35 -3.12 9.57
CA LYS A 118 5.17 -3.93 8.67
C LYS A 118 6.36 -4.48 9.45
N GLY A 119 6.58 -5.79 9.34
CA GLY A 119 7.78 -6.46 9.79
C GLY A 119 8.56 -6.98 8.60
N ALA A 120 9.87 -6.88 8.65
CA ALA A 120 10.76 -7.52 7.69
C ALA A 120 11.87 -8.23 8.45
N MET A 121 12.21 -9.44 8.03
CA MET A 121 13.34 -10.21 8.52
C MET A 121 14.13 -10.68 7.32
N LYS A 122 15.43 -10.42 7.31
CA LYS A 122 16.34 -10.81 6.25
C LYS A 122 17.47 -11.64 6.85
N VAL A 123 17.75 -12.76 6.21
CA VAL A 123 18.83 -13.68 6.56
C VAL A 123 19.66 -13.89 5.31
N ALA A 124 20.93 -13.47 5.33
CA ALA A 124 21.78 -13.58 4.14
C ALA A 124 22.27 -15.02 3.89
N TYR A 125 22.47 -15.80 4.96
CA TYR A 125 22.85 -17.21 4.88
C TYR A 125 22.06 -18.06 5.88
N LEU A 126 21.20 -18.93 5.37
CA LEU A 126 20.30 -19.75 6.20
C LEU A 126 21.00 -20.85 7.00
N PHE A 127 22.14 -21.35 6.53
CA PHE A 127 22.82 -22.50 7.17
C PHE A 127 23.85 -22.09 8.23
N ASP A 128 24.29 -20.83 8.23
CA ASP A 128 25.17 -20.27 9.25
C ASP A 128 24.82 -18.78 9.46
N PRO A 129 23.79 -18.49 10.27
CA PRO A 129 23.23 -17.15 10.38
C PRO A 129 23.92 -16.26 11.41
N GLU A 130 25.07 -16.66 11.99
CA GLU A 130 25.65 -16.11 13.23
C GLU A 130 25.76 -14.56 13.25
N ASP A 131 26.02 -13.91 12.11
CA ASP A 131 26.15 -12.43 12.02
C ASP A 131 25.31 -11.78 10.89
N ASP A 132 24.39 -12.52 10.25
CA ASP A 132 23.76 -12.13 8.97
C ASP A 132 22.22 -11.98 9.04
N ILE A 133 21.67 -11.73 10.23
CA ILE A 133 20.24 -11.50 10.45
C ILE A 133 19.96 -10.01 10.65
N ASP A 134 19.14 -9.45 9.77
CA ASP A 134 18.60 -8.09 9.88
C ASP A 134 17.09 -8.16 10.07
N PHE A 135 16.54 -7.32 10.94
CA PHE A 135 15.11 -7.21 11.14
C PHE A 135 14.69 -5.76 11.30
N ASN A 136 13.56 -5.42 10.69
CA ASN A 136 12.95 -4.11 10.82
C ASN A 136 11.47 -4.24 11.17
N PHE A 137 10.97 -3.29 11.96
CA PHE A 137 9.59 -3.22 12.36
C PHE A 137 9.11 -1.77 12.30
N ASP A 138 8.21 -1.51 11.36
CA ASP A 138 7.67 -0.19 11.10
C ASP A 138 6.20 -0.13 11.51
N TYR A 139 5.85 0.86 12.33
CA TYR A 139 4.46 1.23 12.63
C TYR A 139 4.19 2.64 12.12
N THR A 140 3.20 2.78 11.25
CA THR A 140 2.82 4.07 10.65
C THR A 140 1.45 4.51 11.15
N HIS A 141 1.37 5.75 11.61
CA HIS A 141 0.15 6.40 12.08
C HIS A 141 -0.11 7.72 11.33
N PRO A 142 -1.20 7.84 10.54
CA PRO A 142 -1.55 9.04 9.75
C PRO A 142 -2.35 10.13 10.49
#